data_AF-A0A2S9FLN7-F1
#
_entry.id   AF-A0A2S9FLN7-F1
#
_cell.length_a   1.000
_cell.length_b   1.000
_cell.length_c   1.000
_cell.angle_alpha   90.00
_cell.angle_beta   90.00
_cell.angle_gamma   90.00
#
_symmetry.space_group_name_H-M   'P 1'
#
loop_
_entity.id
_entity.type
_entity.pdbx_description
1 polymer ?
#
loop_
_entity_poly.entity_id
_entity_poly.type
_entity_poly.pdbx_seq_one_letter_code
_entity_poly.pdbx_strand_id
1 'polypeptide(L)'
;WVADVGGFVLALLIVTFLHLVIGEMAPKSWAIAHPERSATLLALPMRGFMFLTRPLLRTLNHAANWCLRRVGVTPVDELSDSQNPDALRQLVEHSATVGTLDERYHANLTSALELEALTVGQVARHDARYSDIPVDATPAQIKHTARTTGHLR
;
A
#
# COMPACT_ATOMS: atom_id res chain seq x y z
N TRP A 1 1.69 -12.78 60.98
CA TRP A 1 0.92 -11.55 60.77
C TRP A 1 1.73 -10.43 60.14
N VAL A 2 2.64 -9.74 60.84
CA VAL A 2 3.40 -8.62 60.22
C VAL A 2 4.29 -9.09 59.07
N ALA A 3 4.95 -10.24 59.20
CA ALA A 3 5.76 -10.83 58.14
C ALA A 3 4.93 -11.24 56.91
N ASP A 4 3.74 -11.82 57.12
CA ASP A 4 2.85 -12.24 56.04
C ASP A 4 2.30 -11.04 55.26
N VAL A 5 1.87 -10.00 55.99
CA VAL A 5 1.39 -8.75 55.38
C VAL A 5 2.52 -8.05 54.62
N GLY A 6 3.72 -7.99 55.21
CA GLY A 6 4.90 -7.43 54.54
C GLY A 6 5.28 -8.18 53.26
N GLY A 7 5.26 -9.52 53.30
CA GLY A 7 5.50 -10.37 52.14
C GLY A 7 4.46 -10.18 51.05
N PHE A 8 3.17 -10.09 51.41
CA PHE A 8 2.09 -9.84 50.46
C PHE A 8 2.22 -8.49 49.76
N VAL A 9 2.51 -7.42 50.51
CA VAL A 9 2.69 -6.07 49.94
C VAL A 9 3.89 -6.03 49.01
N LEU A 10 5.01 -6.67 49.39
CA LEU A 10 6.20 -6.74 48.57
C LEU A 10 5.95 -7.52 47.27
N ALA A 11 5.27 -8.67 47.37
CA ALA A 11 4.90 -9.48 46.20
C ALA A 11 3.96 -8.69 45.27
N LEU A 12 2.96 -7.99 45.82
CA LEU A 12 2.05 -7.16 45.04
C LEU A 12 2.78 -6.02 44.33
N LEU A 13 3.72 -5.34 45.02
CA LEU A 13 4.55 -4.28 44.44
C LEU A 13 5.40 -4.81 43.30
N ILE A 14 6.05 -5.97 43.49
CA ILE A 14 6.91 -6.58 42.46
C ILE A 14 6.06 -6.98 41.26
N VAL A 15 4.94 -7.67 41.47
CA VAL A 15 4.05 -8.10 40.38
C VAL A 15 3.47 -6.90 39.63
N THR A 16 2.98 -5.88 40.32
CA THR A 16 2.42 -4.69 39.66
C THR A 16 3.48 -3.90 38.90
N PHE A 17 4.66 -3.70 39.49
CA PHE A 17 5.79 -3.05 38.82
C PHE A 17 6.19 -3.82 37.56
N LEU A 18 6.39 -5.14 37.68
CA LEU A 18 6.78 -5.98 36.55
C LEU A 18 5.73 -5.96 35.44
N HIS A 19 4.44 -6.01 35.80
CA HIS A 19 3.34 -6.00 34.83
C HIS A 19 3.22 -4.67 34.10
N LEU A 20 3.33 -3.54 34.80
CA LEU A 20 3.28 -2.22 34.19
C LEU A 20 4.52 -1.94 33.34
N VAL A 21 5.71 -2.29 33.83
CA VAL A 21 6.97 -2.01 33.13
C VAL A 21 7.13 -2.92 31.92
N ILE A 22 7.03 -4.24 32.10
CA ILE A 22 7.24 -5.20 31.01
C ILE A 22 5.99 -5.30 30.11
N GLY A 23 4.80 -5.20 30.68
CA GLY A 23 3.55 -5.38 29.94
C GLY A 23 3.09 -4.13 29.19
N GLU A 24 3.35 -2.93 29.71
CA GLU A 24 2.80 -1.71 29.13
C GLU A 24 3.90 -0.74 28.65
N MET A 25 4.80 -0.33 29.54
CA MET A 25 5.75 0.75 29.26
C MET A 25 6.85 0.35 28.28
N ALA A 26 7.46 -0.83 28.43
CA ALA A 26 8.50 -1.31 27.52
C ALA A 26 7.95 -1.56 26.10
N PRO A 27 6.80 -2.23 25.91
CA PRO A 27 6.20 -2.38 24.58
C PRO A 27 5.80 -1.04 23.97
N LYS A 28 5.22 -0.13 24.76
CA LYS A 28 4.84 1.22 24.31
C LYS A 28 6.06 2.03 23.88
N SER A 29 7.13 2.03 24.68
CA SER A 29 8.38 2.72 24.36
C SER A 29 9.04 2.13 23.11
N TRP A 30 8.99 0.81 22.95
CA TRP A 30 9.54 0.14 21.78
C TRP A 30 8.74 0.47 20.50
N ALA A 31 7.41 0.53 20.60
CA ALA A 31 6.53 0.95 19.52
C ALA A 31 6.76 2.40 19.06
N ILE A 32 7.09 3.31 19.99
CA ILE A 32 7.40 4.71 19.67
C ILE A 32 8.81 4.83 19.06
N ALA A 33 9.78 4.09 19.58
CA ALA A 33 11.17 4.19 19.13
C ALA A 33 11.40 3.55 17.73
N HIS A 34 10.66 2.49 17.38
CA HIS A 34 10.84 1.78 16.11
C HIS A 34 9.49 1.43 15.46
N PRO A 35 8.76 2.42 14.91
CA PRO A 35 7.41 2.23 14.41
C PRO A 35 7.32 1.18 13.29
N GLU A 36 8.30 1.12 12.39
CA GLU A 36 8.31 0.17 11.27
C GLU A 36 8.44 -1.29 11.73
N ARG A 37 9.35 -1.56 12.68
CA ARG A 37 9.56 -2.90 13.23
C ARG A 37 8.38 -3.31 14.10
N SER A 38 7.86 -2.42 14.94
CA SER A 38 6.69 -2.71 15.78
C SER A 38 5.42 -2.92 14.95
N ALA A 39 5.21 -2.14 13.88
CA ALA A 39 4.11 -2.36 12.94
C ALA A 39 4.23 -3.73 12.26
N THR A 40 5.43 -4.11 11.81
CA THR A 40 5.64 -5.40 11.13
C THR A 40 5.46 -6.59 12.09
N LEU A 41 5.97 -6.49 13.31
CA LEU A 41 5.85 -7.55 14.32
C LEU A 41 4.41 -7.68 14.84
N LEU A 42 3.68 -6.57 14.96
CA LEU A 42 2.27 -6.56 15.37
C LEU A 42 1.33 -6.93 14.21
N ALA A 43 1.70 -6.67 12.96
CA ALA A 43 0.89 -7.03 11.79
C ALA A 43 0.63 -8.54 11.72
N LEU A 44 1.59 -9.38 12.15
CA LEU A 44 1.45 -10.84 12.12
C LEU A 44 0.35 -11.37 13.07
N PRO A 45 0.36 -11.06 14.39
CA PRO A 45 -0.72 -11.44 15.29
C PRO A 45 -2.04 -10.75 14.94
N MET A 46 -2.01 -9.49 14.49
CA MET A 46 -3.23 -8.78 14.08
C MET A 46 -3.88 -9.44 12.85
N ARG A 47 -3.07 -9.95 11.91
CA ARG A 47 -3.55 -10.73 10.75
C ARG A 47 -4.15 -12.08 11.17
N GLY A 48 -3.60 -12.72 12.20
CA GLY A 48 -4.18 -13.92 12.80
C GLY A 48 -5.55 -13.64 13.45
N PHE A 49 -5.65 -12.57 14.24
CA PHE A 49 -6.92 -12.12 14.82
C PHE A 49 -7.94 -11.74 13.75
N MET A 50 -7.50 -11.04 12.72
CA MET A 50 -8.34 -10.67 11.58
C MET A 50 -8.84 -11.91 10.85
N PHE A 51 -8.01 -12.94 10.64
CA PHE A 51 -8.45 -14.19 10.03
C PHE A 51 -9.59 -14.85 10.83
N LEU A 52 -9.48 -14.87 12.17
CA LEU A 52 -10.50 -15.44 13.05
C LEU A 52 -11.80 -14.62 13.08
N THR A 53 -11.70 -13.29 13.06
CA THR A 53 -12.85 -12.38 13.11
C THR A 53 -13.50 -12.13 11.74
N ARG A 54 -12.78 -12.39 10.64
CA ARG A 54 -13.25 -12.23 9.26
C ARG A 54 -14.57 -12.97 8.96
N PRO A 55 -14.79 -14.25 9.33
CA PRO A 55 -16.07 -14.90 9.11
C PRO A 55 -17.22 -14.20 9.85
N LEU A 56 -16.99 -13.75 11.09
CA LEU A 56 -17.99 -13.02 11.88
C LEU A 56 -18.33 -11.65 11.27
N LEU A 57 -17.32 -10.92 10.81
CA LEU A 57 -17.52 -9.63 10.15
C LEU A 57 -18.32 -9.80 8.85
N ARG A 58 -18.05 -10.85 8.07
CA ARG A 58 -18.79 -11.14 6.84
C ARG A 58 -20.25 -11.51 7.11
N THR A 59 -20.52 -12.34 8.12
CA THR A 59 -21.90 -12.70 8.45
C THR A 59 -22.68 -11.48 8.95
N LEU A 60 -22.05 -10.64 9.76
CA LEU A 60 -22.66 -9.41 10.25
C LEU A 60 -22.93 -8.41 9.11
N ASN A 61 -21.95 -8.22 8.20
CA ASN A 61 -22.12 -7.35 7.04
C ASN A 61 -23.22 -7.89 6.11
N HIS A 62 -23.29 -9.21 5.93
CA HIS A 62 -24.36 -9.82 5.13
C HIS A 62 -25.74 -9.64 5.76
N ALA A 63 -25.84 -9.75 7.08
CA ALA A 63 -27.08 -9.48 7.82
C ALA A 63 -27.48 -8.00 7.73
N ALA A 64 -26.52 -7.08 7.85
CA ALA A 64 -26.75 -5.64 7.68
C ALA A 64 -27.24 -5.32 6.27
N ASN A 65 -26.57 -5.84 5.24
CA ASN A 65 -26.96 -5.68 3.83
C ASN A 65 -28.33 -6.31 3.54
N TRP A 66 -28.65 -7.46 4.14
CA TRP A 66 -29.96 -8.07 4.02
C TRP A 66 -31.06 -7.19 4.63
N CYS A 67 -30.79 -6.58 5.79
CA CYS A 67 -31.72 -5.65 6.44
C CYS A 67 -31.92 -4.37 5.59
N LEU A 68 -30.84 -3.76 5.11
CA LEU A 68 -30.89 -2.58 4.24
C LEU A 68 -31.68 -2.84 2.95
N ARG A 69 -31.47 -4.01 2.32
CA ARG A 69 -32.22 -4.43 1.13
C ARG A 69 -33.72 -4.60 1.40
N ARG A 70 -34.11 -4.99 2.61
CA ARG A 70 -35.53 -5.07 3.01
C ARG A 70 -36.16 -3.70 3.23
N VAL A 71 -35.36 -2.69 3.60
CA VAL A 71 -35.79 -1.30 3.75
C VAL A 71 -35.69 -0.52 2.41
N GLY A 72 -35.19 -1.16 1.34
CA GLY A 72 -35.10 -0.56 0.00
C GLY A 72 -33.85 0.28 -0.25
N VAL A 73 -32.85 0.21 0.63
CA VAL A 73 -31.57 0.91 0.49
C VAL A 73 -30.55 -0.02 -0.18
N THR A 74 -29.88 0.47 -1.22
CA THR A 74 -28.76 -0.24 -1.88
C THR A 74 -27.53 -0.24 -0.97
N PRO A 75 -27.05 -1.41 -0.51
CA PRO A 75 -25.85 -1.49 0.32
C PRO A 75 -24.61 -1.06 -0.48
N VAL A 76 -23.81 -0.16 0.10
CA VAL A 76 -22.51 0.26 -0.44
C VAL A 76 -21.46 -0.64 0.19
N ASP A 77 -20.92 -1.59 -0.58
CA ASP A 77 -19.73 -2.36 -0.15
C ASP A 77 -18.49 -1.48 -0.39
N GLU A 78 -18.06 -0.74 0.64
CA GLU A 78 -16.84 0.10 0.61
C GLU A 78 -15.54 -0.71 0.49
N LEU A 79 -15.61 -2.04 0.60
CA LEU A 79 -14.42 -2.92 0.54
C LEU A 79 -13.79 -3.03 -0.86
N SER A 80 -14.45 -2.50 -1.89
CA SER A 80 -13.90 -2.42 -3.26
C SER A 80 -13.25 -1.07 -3.59
N ASP A 81 -13.37 -0.04 -2.75
CA ASP A 81 -12.97 1.33 -3.10
C ASP A 81 -11.58 1.74 -2.58
N SER A 82 -10.81 0.78 -2.04
CA SER A 82 -9.45 1.05 -1.56
C SER A 82 -8.46 1.43 -2.68
N GLN A 83 -8.81 1.26 -3.96
CA GLN A 83 -7.89 1.48 -5.08
C GLN A 83 -8.65 1.84 -6.36
N ASN A 84 -9.43 2.92 -6.35
CA ASN A 84 -9.94 3.47 -7.60
C ASN A 84 -8.96 4.58 -8.07
N PRO A 85 -8.02 4.29 -8.99
CA PRO A 85 -7.04 5.27 -9.48
C PRO A 85 -7.70 6.54 -10.06
N ASP A 86 -8.95 6.45 -10.53
CA ASP A 86 -9.70 7.61 -11.01
C ASP A 86 -10.16 8.53 -9.87
N ALA A 87 -10.48 7.99 -8.68
CA ALA A 87 -10.75 8.78 -7.49
C ALA A 87 -9.49 9.49 -6.99
N LEU A 88 -8.32 8.84 -7.10
CA LEU A 88 -7.03 9.45 -6.79
C LEU A 88 -6.67 10.56 -7.78
N ARG A 89 -6.94 10.39 -9.09
CA ARG A 89 -6.78 11.45 -10.10
C ARG A 89 -7.65 12.67 -9.78
N GLN A 90 -8.93 12.46 -9.48
CA GLN A 90 -9.83 13.55 -9.08
C GLN A 90 -9.34 14.28 -7.82
N LEU A 91 -8.82 13.55 -6.83
CA LEU A 91 -8.28 14.14 -5.61
C LEU A 91 -7.02 14.98 -5.89
N VAL A 92 -6.16 14.53 -6.81
CA VAL A 92 -4.93 15.22 -7.22
C VAL A 92 -5.24 16.47 -8.03
N GLU A 93 -6.15 16.41 -9.00
CA GLU A 93 -6.62 17.58 -9.77
C GLU A 93 -7.25 18.63 -8.86
N HIS A 94 -8.05 18.19 -7.88
CA HIS A 94 -8.64 19.09 -6.90
C HIS A 94 -7.58 19.73 -5.99
N SER A 95 -6.55 18.97 -5.58
CA SER A 95 -5.44 19.48 -4.77
C SER A 95 -4.52 20.43 -5.53
N ALA A 96 -4.32 20.22 -6.83
CA ALA A 96 -3.60 21.15 -7.71
C ALA A 96 -4.34 22.49 -7.87
N THR A 97 -5.67 22.44 -7.96
CA THR A 97 -6.53 23.63 -8.07
C THR A 97 -6.50 24.50 -6.80
N VAL A 98 -6.25 23.91 -5.63
CA VAL A 98 -6.17 24.62 -4.34
C VAL A 98 -4.76 25.20 -4.08
N GLY A 99 -3.79 24.98 -4.98
CA GLY A 99 -2.49 25.67 -4.98
C GLY A 99 -1.47 25.17 -3.97
N THR A 100 -1.63 23.95 -3.44
CA THR A 100 -0.68 23.35 -2.48
C THR A 100 0.36 22.43 -3.13
N LEU A 101 0.31 22.24 -4.45
CA LEU A 101 1.24 21.39 -5.18
C LEU A 101 1.99 22.23 -6.22
N ASP A 102 3.32 22.22 -6.13
CA ASP A 102 4.21 22.85 -7.11
C ASP A 102 4.06 22.15 -8.47
N GLU A 103 3.83 22.92 -9.53
CA GLU A 103 3.49 22.50 -10.90
C GLU A 103 4.42 21.39 -11.43
N ARG A 104 5.68 21.40 -10.98
CA ARG A 104 6.70 20.43 -11.36
C ARG A 104 6.46 19.03 -10.78
N TYR A 105 5.84 18.93 -9.61
CA TYR A 105 5.45 17.64 -9.02
C TYR A 105 4.16 17.10 -9.64
N HIS A 106 3.25 17.98 -10.04
CA HIS A 106 2.02 17.63 -10.73
C HIS A 106 2.29 16.90 -12.06
N ALA A 107 3.19 17.44 -12.90
CA ALA A 107 3.55 16.83 -14.17
C ALA A 107 4.19 15.44 -14.01
N ASN A 108 5.04 15.28 -12.99
CA ASN A 108 5.72 14.00 -12.72
C ASN A 108 4.76 12.93 -12.19
N LEU A 109 3.85 13.28 -11.27
CA LEU A 109 2.84 12.34 -10.77
C LEU A 109 1.86 11.93 -11.88
N THR A 110 1.42 12.89 -12.70
CA THR A 110 0.52 12.62 -13.82
C THR A 110 1.18 11.65 -14.80
N SER A 111 2.43 11.91 -15.18
CA SER A 111 3.19 11.03 -16.07
C SER A 111 3.40 9.63 -15.47
N ALA A 112 3.61 9.52 -14.16
CA ALA A 112 3.77 8.23 -13.48
C ALA A 112 2.46 7.42 -13.45
N LEU A 113 1.33 8.08 -13.20
CA LEU A 113 0.00 7.46 -13.22
C LEU A 113 -0.45 7.08 -14.64
N GLU A 114 -0.03 7.84 -15.65
CA GLU A 114 -0.25 7.49 -17.05
C GLU A 114 0.59 6.28 -17.45
N LEU A 115 1.85 6.20 -17.01
CA LEU A 115 2.74 5.08 -17.33
C LEU A 115 2.22 3.74 -16.79
N GLU A 116 1.58 3.73 -15.62
CA GLU A 116 0.94 2.52 -15.06
C GLU A 116 -0.22 2.02 -15.93
N ALA A 117 -0.96 2.93 -16.55
CA ALA A 117 -2.10 2.61 -17.41
C ALA A 117 -1.71 2.38 -18.89
N LEU A 118 -0.46 2.67 -19.26
CA LEU A 118 0.04 2.61 -20.64
C LEU A 118 0.32 1.15 -21.06
N THR A 119 -0.33 0.72 -22.13
CA THR A 119 -0.08 -0.59 -22.74
C THR A 119 0.98 -0.51 -23.84
N VAL A 120 1.71 -1.59 -24.08
CA VAL A 120 2.78 -1.64 -25.11
C VAL A 120 2.26 -1.23 -26.49
N GLY A 121 0.99 -1.53 -26.81
CA GLY A 121 0.37 -1.15 -28.07
C GLY A 121 0.14 0.36 -28.24
N GLN A 122 0.10 1.14 -27.16
CA GLN A 122 -0.05 2.59 -27.20
C GLN A 122 1.31 3.31 -27.34
N VAL A 123 2.40 2.65 -26.95
CA VAL A 123 3.79 3.17 -27.11
C VAL A 123 4.41 2.69 -28.41
N ALA A 124 4.11 1.46 -28.83
CA ALA A 124 4.60 0.88 -30.07
C ALA A 124 4.03 1.66 -31.25
N ARG A 125 4.89 2.39 -31.96
CA ARG A 125 4.53 3.08 -33.19
C ARG A 125 4.19 2.03 -34.25
N HIS A 126 2.91 1.86 -34.54
CA HIS A 126 2.42 0.89 -35.52
C HIS A 126 2.96 1.14 -36.94
N ASP A 127 3.36 2.37 -37.26
CA ASP A 127 3.91 2.78 -38.56
C ASP A 127 5.42 3.09 -38.53
N ALA A 128 6.14 2.67 -37.48
CA ALA A 128 7.59 2.83 -37.48
C ALA A 128 8.21 1.93 -38.57
N ARG A 129 8.93 2.55 -39.52
CA ARG A 129 9.86 1.83 -40.37
C ARG A 129 10.99 1.30 -39.49
N TYR A 130 10.89 0.03 -39.11
CA TYR A 130 11.96 -0.64 -38.40
C TYR A 130 13.15 -0.79 -39.33
N SER A 131 14.33 -0.36 -38.87
CA SER A 131 15.59 -0.63 -39.55
C SER A 131 16.05 -2.02 -39.14
N ASP A 132 15.71 -3.04 -39.92
CA ASP A 132 16.18 -4.40 -39.69
C ASP A 132 17.49 -4.69 -40.45
N ILE A 133 18.21 -5.70 -39.97
CA ILE A 133 19.45 -6.18 -40.58
C ILE A 133 19.38 -7.72 -40.58
N PRO A 134 19.74 -8.39 -41.69
CA PRO A 134 19.73 -9.85 -41.76
C PRO A 134 20.79 -10.47 -40.83
N VAL A 135 20.52 -11.69 -40.35
CA VAL A 135 21.32 -12.35 -39.29
C VAL A 135 22.76 -12.68 -39.72
N ASP A 136 22.98 -12.79 -41.03
CA ASP A 136 24.27 -13.05 -41.67
C ASP A 136 25.02 -11.78 -42.07
N ALA A 137 24.52 -10.60 -41.68
CA ALA A 137 25.13 -9.34 -42.03
C ALA A 137 26.57 -9.20 -41.49
N THR A 138 27.45 -8.75 -42.37
CA THR A 138 28.84 -8.49 -42.02
C THR A 138 28.97 -7.25 -41.12
N PRO A 139 30.02 -7.16 -40.28
CA PRO A 139 30.25 -5.99 -39.41
C PRO A 139 30.34 -4.65 -40.16
N ALA A 140 30.72 -4.68 -41.44
CA ALA A 140 30.75 -3.50 -42.30
C ALA A 140 29.33 -3.02 -42.67
N GLN A 141 28.42 -3.95 -42.95
CA GLN A 141 27.01 -3.65 -43.25
C GLN A 141 26.30 -3.10 -42.01
N ILE A 142 26.56 -3.67 -40.82
CA ILE A 142 25.99 -3.16 -39.55
C ILE A 142 26.41 -1.71 -39.29
N LYS A 143 27.70 -1.40 -39.45
CA LYS A 143 28.22 -0.02 -39.28
C LYS A 143 27.65 0.95 -40.32
N HIS A 144 27.43 0.48 -41.53
CA HIS A 144 26.84 1.30 -42.59
C HIS A 144 25.38 1.63 -42.26
N THR A 145 24.57 0.62 -41.93
CA THR A 145 23.15 0.81 -41.57
C THR A 145 22.99 1.67 -40.32
N ALA A 146 23.77 1.47 -39.26
CA ALA A 146 23.70 2.30 -38.05
C ALA A 146 24.01 3.79 -38.32
N ARG A 147 24.91 4.07 -39.28
CA ARG A 147 25.26 5.44 -39.67
C ARG A 147 24.21 6.12 -40.53
N THR A 148 23.52 5.36 -41.39
CA THR A 148 22.50 5.91 -42.30
C THR A 148 21.16 6.11 -41.59
N THR A 149 20.81 5.25 -40.64
CA THR A 149 19.54 5.33 -39.92
C THR A 149 19.63 6.15 -38.62
N GLY A 150 20.84 6.35 -38.09
CA GLY A 150 21.05 7.09 -36.83
C GLY A 150 20.54 6.34 -35.59
N HIS A 151 20.13 5.08 -35.74
CA HIS A 151 19.69 4.24 -34.64
C HIS A 151 20.88 3.53 -33.99
N LEU A 152 20.90 3.52 -32.66
CA LEU A 152 21.95 2.90 -31.85
C LEU A 152 21.65 1.44 -31.49
N ARG A 153 20.45 0.94 -31.83
CA ARG A 153 19.94 -0.40 -31.58
C ARG A 153 19.12 -0.87 -32.76
#